data_AF-A0A098G3S0-F1
#
_entry.id   AF-A0A098G3S0-F1
#
_cell.length_a   1.000
_cell.length_b   1.000
_cell.length_c   1.000
_cell.angle_alpha   90.00
_cell.angle_beta   90.00
_cell.angle_gamma   90.00
#
_symmetry.space_group_name_H-M   'P 1'
#
loop_
_entity.id
_entity.type
_entity.pdbx_description
1 polymer ?
#
loop_
_entity_poly.entity_id
_entity_poly.type
_entity_poly.pdbx_seq_one_letter_code
_entity_poly.pdbx_strand_id
1 'polypeptide(L)'
;MPLADYNVQEFVTEQVNSYIQSNELTFSELKTLILSKSPIPKLHSQIVSILTQAKSSEQMKVKENLEKEAYKKQLDEDRKQIRQDQSVALKDEELKENLSAKLKDNTTQLNTYANELSLLKIQLARLLEVESRQDKTHHHEHEVKHEHQHEHRHNIKSTLVSRDESKTLIEQANKEIEQHQFKIQALVIERNDTHKMMNEIEIRAKERLIAQVERNNREQARIGYNITKQGLRDTLSHERWEQLLNNIQRQHKALEIKCAELIKETEKINYLSFFERLTHHVDHLLRPLAEVEALKGLLKLIKQHLQQEQEVANIRGSLNKKNNMIEDQCNTLDKLKARITSLRQDNPNLTSFNQQLAKRNEELTLSLEQNTKEYQRFLTPTLPLFAVTLLLTIPLILVINGVIPAFTTPILLFTLFASPPALSLLTTLIIGILTAVYAYKAHSDQAEMDSNNLSIENNKNQMSKNTQDLLTLQTSTIPDLEIQIKNDELIRGRLSEELQKSELLLRQTFEQAQGIKPRQLRSSFLDKDNKTPLSEKTNSLSLDDEDVLEEVCAATILN
;
A
#
# COMPACT_ATOMS: atom_id res chain seq x y z
N MET A 1 -33.55 0.46 23.24
CA MET A 1 -33.10 -0.59 22.31
C MET A 1 -31.77 -0.14 21.71
N PRO A 2 -30.78 -1.03 21.52
CA PRO A 2 -29.54 -0.66 20.83
C PRO A 2 -29.82 -0.17 19.41
N LEU A 3 -29.12 0.89 18.95
CA LEU A 3 -29.23 1.43 17.59
C LEU A 3 -28.82 0.39 16.52
N ALA A 4 -28.04 -0.62 16.90
CA ALA A 4 -27.60 -1.70 16.02
C ALA A 4 -28.76 -2.62 15.58
N ASP A 5 -29.74 -2.86 16.46
CA ASP A 5 -30.85 -3.80 16.22
C ASP A 5 -32.16 -3.08 15.85
N TYR A 6 -32.05 -1.82 15.42
CA TYR A 6 -33.20 -0.94 15.24
C TYR A 6 -33.98 -1.29 13.97
N ASN A 7 -35.22 -1.76 14.10
CA ASN A 7 -36.13 -1.98 12.97
C ASN A 7 -36.78 -0.65 12.56
N VAL A 8 -36.18 0.01 11.57
CA VAL A 8 -36.61 1.35 11.10
C VAL A 8 -38.06 1.35 10.61
N GLN A 9 -38.48 0.32 9.87
CA GLN A 9 -39.81 0.27 9.27
C GLN A 9 -40.92 0.11 10.34
N GLU A 10 -40.71 -0.78 11.30
CA GLU A 10 -41.65 -1.00 12.40
C GLU A 10 -41.73 0.22 13.32
N PHE A 11 -40.58 0.82 13.63
CA PHE A 11 -40.53 2.03 14.45
C PHE A 11 -41.25 3.22 13.79
N VAL A 12 -40.97 3.50 12.51
CA VAL A 12 -41.66 4.60 11.80
C VAL A 12 -43.16 4.32 11.73
N THR A 13 -43.55 3.07 11.47
CA THR A 13 -44.96 2.66 11.48
C THR A 13 -45.64 2.93 12.82
N GLU A 14 -45.00 2.58 13.94
CA GLU A 14 -45.53 2.81 15.28
C GLU A 14 -45.70 4.31 15.57
N GLN A 15 -44.69 5.12 15.23
CA GLN A 15 -44.75 6.57 15.40
C GLN A 15 -45.82 7.21 14.50
N VAL A 16 -45.98 6.71 13.27
CA VAL A 16 -47.05 7.14 12.36
C VAL A 16 -48.43 6.83 12.95
N ASN A 17 -48.65 5.61 13.45
CA ASN A 17 -49.92 5.21 14.03
C ASN A 17 -50.26 6.07 15.26
N SER A 18 -49.27 6.30 16.12
CA SER A 18 -49.40 7.20 17.27
C SER A 18 -49.77 8.62 16.81
N TYR A 19 -49.08 9.16 15.80
CA TYR A 19 -49.32 10.49 15.26
C TYR A 19 -50.72 10.67 14.66
N ILE A 20 -51.24 9.65 13.96
CA ILE A 20 -52.58 9.65 13.36
C ILE A 20 -53.67 9.59 14.45
N GLN A 21 -53.43 8.84 15.54
CA GLN A 21 -54.39 8.67 16.63
C GLN A 21 -54.39 9.84 17.63
N SER A 22 -53.23 10.48 17.85
CA SER A 22 -53.07 11.49 18.90
C SER A 22 -53.38 12.92 18.45
N ASN A 23 -53.35 13.21 17.14
CA ASN A 23 -53.55 14.56 16.62
C ASN A 23 -54.92 14.69 15.95
N GLU A 24 -55.75 15.60 16.47
CA GLU A 24 -56.95 16.08 15.81
C GLU A 24 -56.57 17.02 14.65
N LEU A 25 -56.00 16.49 13.58
CA LEU A 25 -55.64 17.27 12.39
C LEU A 25 -56.91 17.76 11.69
N THR A 26 -56.93 18.96 11.13
CA THR A 26 -58.06 19.40 10.28
C THR A 26 -57.98 18.77 8.89
N PHE A 27 -59.09 18.77 8.12
CA PHE A 27 -59.05 18.34 6.71
C PHE A 27 -58.00 19.12 5.90
N SER A 28 -57.91 20.43 6.13
CA SER A 28 -56.95 21.28 5.41
C SER A 28 -55.51 20.90 5.72
N GLU A 29 -55.18 20.60 6.98
CA GLU A 29 -53.84 20.15 7.37
C GLU A 29 -53.51 18.79 6.76
N LEU A 30 -54.42 17.81 6.84
CA LEU A 30 -54.23 16.50 6.21
C LEU A 30 -54.04 16.62 4.70
N LYS A 31 -54.83 17.46 4.04
CA LYS A 31 -54.70 17.72 2.61
C LYS A 31 -53.32 18.29 2.27
N THR A 32 -52.84 19.29 3.01
CA THR A 32 -51.51 19.86 2.80
C THR A 32 -50.41 18.83 3.01
N LEU A 33 -50.51 18.01 4.07
CA LEU A 33 -49.55 16.95 4.37
C LEU A 33 -49.52 15.89 3.26
N ILE A 34 -50.68 15.43 2.77
CA ILE A 34 -50.77 14.46 1.67
C ILE A 34 -50.19 15.05 0.37
N LEU A 35 -50.53 16.30 0.03
CA LEU A 35 -50.05 16.94 -1.20
C LEU A 35 -48.56 17.28 -1.17
N SER A 36 -47.98 17.48 0.03
CA SER A 36 -46.57 17.85 0.18
C SER A 36 -45.59 16.79 -0.33
N LYS A 37 -46.00 15.51 -0.30
CA LYS A 37 -45.16 14.35 -0.69
C LYS A 37 -43.77 14.36 -0.04
N SER A 38 -43.67 14.94 1.16
CA SER A 38 -42.44 15.11 1.91
C SER A 38 -42.58 14.53 3.32
N PRO A 39 -41.46 14.28 4.02
CA PRO A 39 -41.50 13.80 5.40
C PRO A 39 -42.34 14.72 6.26
N ILE A 40 -43.26 14.14 7.04
CA ILE A 40 -44.19 14.88 7.89
C ILE A 40 -43.36 15.56 9.00
N PRO A 41 -43.24 16.91 9.03
CA PRO A 41 -42.21 17.58 9.84
C PRO A 41 -42.30 17.29 11.34
N LYS A 42 -43.53 17.28 11.90
CA LYS A 42 -43.76 16.97 13.32
C LYS A 42 -43.40 15.53 13.68
N LEU A 43 -43.72 14.59 12.81
CA LEU A 43 -43.40 13.17 13.01
C LEU A 43 -41.89 12.94 12.87
N HIS A 44 -41.27 13.55 11.86
CA HIS A 44 -39.83 13.42 11.64
C HIS A 44 -39.03 14.02 12.80
N SER A 45 -39.42 15.18 13.32
CA SER A 45 -38.74 15.79 14.48
C SER A 45 -38.87 14.93 15.74
N GLN A 46 -40.02 14.30 15.97
CA GLN A 46 -40.23 13.35 17.06
C GLN A 46 -39.32 12.11 16.92
N ILE A 47 -39.25 11.53 15.72
CA ILE A 47 -38.36 10.40 15.41
C ILE A 47 -36.89 10.77 15.66
N VAL A 48 -36.45 11.94 15.17
CA VAL A 48 -35.09 12.45 15.37
C VAL A 48 -34.77 12.62 16.85
N SER A 49 -35.71 13.15 17.64
CA SER A 49 -35.55 13.31 19.09
C SER A 49 -35.33 11.96 19.79
N ILE A 50 -36.17 10.96 19.48
CA ILE A 50 -36.08 9.60 20.06
C ILE A 50 -34.74 8.94 19.68
N LEU A 51 -34.34 8.99 18.41
CA LEU A 51 -33.07 8.40 17.95
C LEU A 51 -31.86 9.10 18.58
N THR A 52 -31.91 10.43 18.73
CA THR A 52 -30.83 11.21 19.37
C THR A 52 -30.72 10.88 20.86
N GLN A 53 -31.84 10.67 21.54
CA GLN A 53 -31.87 10.24 22.94
C GLN A 53 -31.32 8.82 23.08
N ALA A 54 -31.70 7.89 22.20
CA ALA A 54 -31.17 6.53 22.17
C ALA A 54 -29.64 6.53 21.96
N LYS A 55 -29.14 7.31 20.98
CA LYS A 55 -27.70 7.52 20.76
C LYS A 55 -27.00 7.98 22.02
N SER A 56 -27.52 9.01 22.69
CA SER A 56 -26.92 9.58 23.90
C SER A 56 -26.88 8.56 25.04
N SER A 57 -27.94 7.77 25.20
CA SER A 57 -27.99 6.68 26.19
C SER A 57 -26.94 5.59 25.90
N GLU A 58 -26.78 5.20 24.65
CA GLU A 58 -25.77 4.21 24.25
C GLU A 58 -24.34 4.72 24.36
N GLN A 59 -24.08 5.98 23.97
CA GLN A 59 -22.78 6.62 24.14
C GLN A 59 -22.35 6.61 25.61
N MET A 60 -23.27 6.83 26.54
CA MET A 60 -23.02 6.73 27.98
C MET A 60 -22.73 5.28 28.41
N LYS A 61 -23.56 4.32 28.00
CA LYS A 61 -23.36 2.89 28.35
C LYS A 61 -22.04 2.34 27.81
N VAL A 62 -21.70 2.64 26.55
CA VAL A 62 -20.44 2.21 25.93
C VAL A 62 -19.25 2.83 26.64
N LYS A 63 -19.32 4.12 26.97
CA LYS A 63 -18.30 4.79 27.77
C LYS A 63 -18.10 4.09 29.11
N GLU A 64 -19.16 3.87 29.88
CA GLU A 64 -19.09 3.18 31.17
C GLU A 64 -18.50 1.76 31.06
N ASN A 65 -18.85 1.02 30.02
CA ASN A 65 -18.31 -0.32 29.78
C ASN A 65 -16.82 -0.30 29.46
N LEU A 66 -16.39 0.60 28.57
CA LEU A 66 -14.97 0.78 28.23
C LEU A 66 -14.15 1.26 29.43
N GLU A 67 -14.72 2.16 30.25
CA GLU A 67 -14.09 2.63 31.49
C GLU A 67 -13.90 1.48 32.50
N LYS A 68 -14.94 0.65 32.72
CA LYS A 68 -14.85 -0.55 33.58
C LYS A 68 -13.81 -1.55 33.06
N GLU A 69 -13.77 -1.76 31.75
CA GLU A 69 -12.82 -2.67 31.12
C GLU A 69 -11.38 -2.16 31.25
N ALA A 70 -11.14 -0.87 30.98
CA ALA A 70 -9.82 -0.25 31.11
C ALA A 70 -9.33 -0.29 32.56
N TYR A 71 -10.20 0.03 33.53
CA TYR A 71 -9.92 -0.07 34.95
C TYR A 71 -9.48 -1.49 35.35
N LYS A 72 -10.24 -2.51 34.94
CA LYS A 72 -9.93 -3.91 35.23
C LYS A 72 -8.60 -4.33 34.60
N LYS A 73 -8.37 -3.98 33.33
CA LYS A 73 -7.12 -4.29 32.62
C LYS A 73 -5.90 -3.66 33.28
N GLN A 74 -5.99 -2.40 33.73
CA GLN A 74 -4.87 -1.77 34.45
C GLN A 74 -4.59 -2.46 35.78
N LEU A 75 -5.64 -2.85 36.51
CA LEU A 75 -5.50 -3.54 37.78
C LEU A 75 -4.84 -4.91 37.62
N ASP A 76 -5.20 -5.65 36.57
CA ASP A 76 -4.56 -6.94 36.23
C ASP A 76 -3.10 -6.76 35.79
N GLU A 77 -2.80 -5.69 35.03
CA GLU A 77 -1.43 -5.35 34.62
C GLU A 77 -0.55 -4.98 35.83
N ASP A 78 -1.05 -4.12 36.73
CA ASP A 78 -0.31 -3.73 37.93
C ASP A 78 -0.01 -4.96 38.82
N ARG A 79 -0.98 -5.88 38.96
CA ARG A 79 -0.77 -7.14 39.69
C ARG A 79 0.28 -8.03 39.04
N LYS A 80 0.29 -8.10 37.71
CA LYS A 80 1.29 -8.87 36.96
C LYS A 80 2.69 -8.28 37.14
N GLN A 81 2.82 -6.96 37.03
CA GLN A 81 4.08 -6.26 37.24
C GLN A 81 4.61 -6.43 38.66
N ILE A 82 3.76 -6.36 39.69
CA ILE A 82 4.17 -6.62 41.08
C ILE A 82 4.80 -8.01 41.22
N ARG A 83 4.19 -9.05 40.65
CA ARG A 83 4.72 -10.43 40.72
C ARG A 83 6.06 -10.55 39.98
N GLN A 84 6.18 -9.90 38.83
CA GLN A 84 7.43 -9.87 38.06
C GLN A 84 8.53 -9.16 38.83
N ASP A 85 8.26 -7.98 39.37
CA ASP A 85 9.20 -7.18 40.16
C ASP A 85 9.68 -7.94 41.40
N GLN A 86 8.77 -8.63 42.11
CA GLN A 86 9.12 -9.48 43.26
C GLN A 86 10.03 -10.64 42.86
N SER A 87 9.72 -11.33 41.75
CA SER A 87 10.56 -12.43 41.27
C SER A 87 11.95 -11.96 40.87
N VAL A 88 12.05 -10.82 40.19
CA VAL A 88 13.33 -10.23 39.79
C VAL A 88 14.10 -9.71 41.00
N ALA A 89 13.43 -9.09 41.97
CA ALA A 89 14.06 -8.61 43.20
C ALA A 89 14.73 -9.74 43.99
N LEU A 90 14.06 -10.88 44.15
CA LEU A 90 14.64 -12.05 44.82
C LEU A 90 15.87 -12.59 44.09
N LYS A 91 15.82 -12.66 42.74
CA LYS A 91 16.98 -13.08 41.93
C LYS A 91 18.14 -12.11 42.02
N ASP A 92 17.86 -10.80 42.00
CA ASP A 92 18.86 -9.76 42.14
C ASP A 92 19.48 -9.76 43.55
N GLU A 93 18.71 -10.07 44.60
CA GLU A 93 19.19 -10.20 45.98
C GLU A 93 20.15 -11.38 46.12
N GLU A 94 19.76 -12.57 45.65
CA GLU A 94 20.62 -13.76 45.63
C GLU A 94 21.90 -13.51 44.81
N LEU A 95 21.77 -12.89 43.64
CA LEU A 95 22.92 -12.54 42.81
C LEU A 95 23.82 -11.53 43.51
N LYS A 96 23.27 -10.52 44.18
CA LYS A 96 24.04 -9.52 44.92
C LYS A 96 24.81 -10.13 46.09
N GLU A 97 24.22 -11.05 46.83
CA GLU A 97 24.90 -11.80 47.90
C GLU A 97 26.07 -12.61 47.35
N ASN A 98 25.84 -13.35 46.25
CA ASN A 98 26.88 -14.15 45.58
C ASN A 98 28.02 -13.27 45.06
N LEU A 99 27.72 -12.16 44.39
CA LEU A 99 28.73 -11.21 43.89
C LEU A 99 29.49 -10.54 45.05
N SER A 100 28.82 -10.22 46.16
CA SER A 100 29.46 -9.65 47.35
C SER A 100 30.44 -10.65 48.00
N ALA A 101 30.03 -11.92 48.15
CA ALA A 101 30.91 -12.98 48.63
C ALA A 101 32.12 -13.16 47.71
N LYS A 102 31.90 -13.14 46.39
CA LYS A 102 32.95 -13.23 45.37
C LYS A 102 33.93 -12.05 45.42
N LEU A 103 33.45 -10.82 45.62
CA LEU A 103 34.33 -9.66 45.79
C LEU A 103 35.22 -9.79 47.03
N LYS A 104 34.67 -10.31 48.13
CA LYS A 104 35.42 -10.54 49.35
C LYS A 104 36.52 -11.58 49.11
N ASP A 105 36.18 -12.71 48.49
CA ASP A 105 37.15 -13.76 48.14
C ASP A 105 38.24 -13.26 47.19
N ASN A 106 37.86 -12.58 46.09
CA ASN A 106 38.81 -12.00 45.15
C ASN A 106 39.75 -10.99 45.81
N THR A 107 39.25 -10.21 46.77
CA THR A 107 40.09 -9.28 47.55
C THR A 107 41.10 -10.01 48.42
N THR A 108 40.67 -11.09 49.09
CA THR A 108 41.57 -11.95 49.88
C THR A 108 42.62 -12.61 48.99
N GLN A 109 42.24 -13.21 47.86
CA GLN A 109 43.17 -13.85 46.92
C GLN A 109 44.16 -12.85 46.33
N LEU A 110 43.71 -11.64 45.96
CA LEU A 110 44.58 -10.59 45.43
C LEU A 110 45.63 -10.17 46.46
N ASN A 111 45.25 -10.00 47.72
CA ASN A 111 46.20 -9.70 48.80
C ASN A 111 47.21 -10.83 49.01
N THR A 112 46.76 -12.09 48.99
CA THR A 112 47.64 -13.26 49.11
C THR A 112 48.67 -13.29 47.99
N TYR A 113 48.22 -13.25 46.72
CA TYR A 113 49.12 -13.28 45.57
C TYR A 113 50.02 -12.05 45.48
N ALA A 114 49.57 -10.86 45.91
CA ALA A 114 50.40 -9.67 45.95
C ALA A 114 51.53 -9.79 47.01
N ASN A 115 51.22 -10.37 48.17
CA ASN A 115 52.21 -10.62 49.23
C ASN A 115 53.22 -11.69 48.80
N GLU A 116 52.76 -12.80 48.22
CA GLU A 116 53.61 -13.86 47.67
C GLU A 116 54.52 -13.33 46.55
N LEU A 117 53.97 -12.54 45.63
CA LEU A 117 54.73 -11.88 44.56
C LEU A 117 55.79 -10.92 45.12
N SER A 118 55.48 -10.17 46.19
CA SER A 118 56.44 -9.30 46.87
C SER A 118 57.59 -10.11 47.48
N LEU A 119 57.28 -11.22 48.14
CA LEU A 119 58.27 -12.12 48.73
C LEU A 119 59.17 -12.73 47.65
N LEU A 120 58.59 -13.24 46.55
CA LEU A 120 59.32 -13.81 45.42
C LEU A 120 60.25 -12.80 44.76
N LYS A 121 59.82 -11.53 44.61
CA LYS A 121 60.68 -10.45 44.11
C LYS A 121 61.87 -10.16 45.04
N ILE A 122 61.66 -10.19 46.36
CA ILE A 122 62.75 -10.04 47.34
C ILE A 122 63.72 -11.22 47.25
N GLN A 123 63.21 -12.46 47.12
CA GLN A 123 64.03 -13.65 46.95
C GLN A 123 64.85 -13.61 45.66
N LEU A 124 64.22 -13.23 44.53
CA LEU A 124 64.89 -13.05 43.26
C LEU A 124 66.01 -11.99 43.35
N ALA A 125 65.74 -10.86 43.99
CA ALA A 125 66.74 -9.81 44.19
C ALA A 125 67.96 -10.31 44.98
N ARG A 126 67.74 -11.14 46.02
CA ARG A 126 68.82 -11.78 46.78
C ARG A 126 69.60 -12.79 45.94
N LEU A 127 68.94 -13.60 45.12
CA LEU A 127 69.59 -14.57 44.23
C LEU A 127 70.47 -13.86 43.19
N LEU A 128 69.99 -12.77 42.60
CA LEU A 128 70.75 -11.93 41.67
C LEU A 128 71.95 -11.25 42.35
N GLU A 129 71.82 -10.83 43.60
CA GLU A 129 72.94 -10.26 44.37
C GLU A 129 74.02 -11.30 44.67
N VAL A 130 73.64 -12.55 44.94
CA VAL A 130 74.57 -13.68 45.14
C VAL A 130 75.30 -14.01 43.84
N GLU A 131 74.60 -14.06 42.70
CA GLU A 131 75.19 -14.27 41.38
C GLU A 131 76.19 -13.15 41.02
N SER A 132 75.85 -11.88 41.29
CA SER A 132 76.73 -10.73 41.04
C SER A 132 78.00 -10.72 41.90
N ARG A 133 77.96 -11.29 43.11
CA ARG A 133 79.13 -11.41 43.99
C ARG A 133 80.07 -12.53 43.55
N GLN A 134 79.55 -13.63 42.98
CA GLN A 134 80.37 -14.71 42.41
C GLN A 134 81.14 -14.27 41.15
N ASP A 135 80.60 -13.35 40.35
CA ASP A 135 81.32 -12.79 39.18
C ASP A 135 82.41 -11.76 39.56
N LYS A 136 82.49 -11.30 40.82
CA LYS A 136 83.44 -10.26 41.28
C LYS A 136 84.64 -10.77 42.09
N THR A 137 84.72 -12.05 42.42
CA THR A 137 85.86 -12.62 43.19
C THR A 137 86.95 -13.22 42.29
N HIS A 138 87.63 -12.37 41.53
CA HIS A 138 88.98 -12.64 41.03
C HIS A 138 89.82 -11.35 41.08
N HIS A 139 90.05 -10.78 42.27
CA HIS A 139 91.28 -10.02 42.51
C HIS A 139 91.51 -9.71 44.01
N HIS A 140 92.78 -9.84 44.38
CA HIS A 140 93.49 -9.37 45.58
C HIS A 140 93.48 -10.19 46.89
N GLU A 141 94.58 -10.95 47.04
CA GLU A 141 95.58 -10.86 48.12
C GLU A 141 95.36 -9.75 49.18
N HIS A 142 95.43 -10.12 50.47
CA HIS A 142 96.51 -9.63 51.33
C HIS A 142 96.64 -10.38 52.68
N GLU A 143 97.91 -10.51 53.07
CA GLU A 143 98.50 -10.99 54.31
C GLU A 143 98.17 -10.16 55.59
N VAL A 144 98.04 -10.91 56.70
CA VAL A 144 98.75 -10.74 58.00
C VAL A 144 98.31 -9.65 59.02
N LYS A 145 97.60 -10.17 60.05
CA LYS A 145 97.87 -10.17 61.51
C LYS A 145 97.26 -9.11 62.48
N HIS A 146 96.99 -9.69 63.67
CA HIS A 146 96.76 -9.16 65.04
C HIS A 146 95.38 -8.55 65.31
N GLU A 147 94.68 -8.77 66.44
CA GLU A 147 94.71 -9.71 67.55
C GLU A 147 93.42 -9.43 68.38
N HIS A 148 92.85 -10.46 69.02
CA HIS A 148 91.83 -10.45 70.09
C HIS A 148 90.44 -9.84 69.85
N GLN A 149 89.45 -10.71 69.65
CA GLN A 149 88.15 -10.65 70.33
C GLN A 149 87.40 -11.98 70.14
N HIS A 150 87.17 -12.71 71.24
CA HIS A 150 86.31 -13.89 71.25
C HIS A 150 84.85 -13.46 71.48
N GLU A 151 84.13 -13.24 70.38
CA GLU A 151 82.67 -13.36 70.34
C GLU A 151 82.30 -14.72 69.76
N HIS A 152 81.50 -15.49 70.50
CA HIS A 152 80.90 -16.73 70.02
C HIS A 152 79.81 -16.43 68.98
N ARG A 153 80.23 -16.33 67.71
CA ARG A 153 79.36 -16.31 66.54
C ARG A 153 79.37 -17.69 65.88
N HIS A 154 78.38 -18.53 66.19
CA HIS A 154 78.19 -19.78 65.48
C HIS A 154 77.48 -19.57 64.14
N ASN A 155 78.27 -19.69 63.07
CA ASN A 155 78.02 -20.63 61.97
C ASN A 155 76.81 -20.36 61.05
N ILE A 156 76.93 -19.33 60.19
CA ILE A 156 76.21 -19.32 58.91
C ILE A 156 76.99 -20.25 57.97
N LYS A 157 76.50 -21.47 57.78
CA LYS A 157 76.88 -22.32 56.64
C LYS A 157 76.50 -21.58 55.37
N SER A 158 77.47 -20.90 54.76
CA SER A 158 77.40 -20.48 53.36
C SER A 158 77.51 -21.75 52.52
N THR A 159 76.37 -22.32 52.15
CA THR A 159 76.30 -23.33 51.10
C THR A 159 76.64 -22.61 49.79
N LEU A 160 77.83 -22.87 49.25
CA LEU A 160 78.21 -22.45 47.90
C LEU A 160 77.28 -23.17 46.91
N VAL A 161 76.20 -22.50 46.52
CA VAL A 161 75.30 -22.94 45.43
C VAL A 161 76.09 -22.90 44.13
N SER A 162 76.00 -23.96 43.33
CA SER A 162 76.66 -24.02 42.02
C SER A 162 76.07 -22.98 41.07
N ARG A 163 76.87 -22.43 40.15
CA ARG A 163 76.43 -21.41 39.19
C ARG A 163 75.20 -21.85 38.38
N ASP A 164 75.12 -23.14 38.04
CA ASP A 164 74.00 -23.71 37.28
C ASP A 164 72.73 -23.90 38.16
N GLU A 165 72.90 -24.15 39.46
CA GLU A 165 71.79 -24.20 40.43
C GLU A 165 71.22 -22.80 40.71
N SER A 166 72.06 -21.75 40.74
CA SER A 166 71.59 -20.38 40.90
C SER A 166 70.76 -19.91 39.69
N LYS A 167 71.20 -20.23 38.47
CA LYS A 167 70.47 -19.88 37.24
C LYS A 167 69.10 -20.55 37.14
N THR A 168 69.01 -21.83 37.49
CA THR A 168 67.75 -22.59 37.49
C THR A 168 66.77 -22.07 38.53
N LEU A 169 67.25 -21.68 39.72
CA LEU A 169 66.43 -21.03 40.75
C LEU A 169 65.93 -19.65 40.32
N ILE A 170 66.74 -18.86 39.61
CA ILE A 170 66.34 -17.57 39.05
C ILE A 170 65.27 -17.74 37.97
N GLU A 171 65.43 -18.71 37.06
CA GLU A 171 64.44 -19.01 36.03
C GLU A 171 63.12 -19.50 36.63
N GLN A 172 63.18 -20.36 37.65
CA GLN A 172 61.99 -20.81 38.39
C GLN A 172 61.29 -19.64 39.09
N ALA A 173 62.02 -18.78 39.80
CA ALA A 173 61.46 -17.61 40.46
C ALA A 173 60.81 -16.63 39.47
N ASN A 174 61.40 -16.42 38.29
CA ASN A 174 60.81 -15.59 37.23
C ASN A 174 59.51 -16.19 36.70
N LYS A 175 59.44 -17.51 36.49
CA LYS A 175 58.23 -18.20 36.07
C LYS A 175 57.11 -18.11 37.11
N GLU A 176 57.43 -18.27 38.39
CA GLU A 176 56.48 -18.11 39.49
C GLU A 176 55.98 -16.66 39.61
N ILE A 177 56.88 -15.67 39.42
CA ILE A 177 56.53 -14.24 39.34
C ILE A 177 55.55 -13.95 38.21
N GLU A 178 55.78 -14.48 37.00
CA GLU A 178 54.88 -14.31 35.86
C GLU A 178 53.51 -14.95 36.12
N GLN A 179 53.48 -16.14 36.71
CA GLN A 179 52.23 -16.83 37.06
C GLN A 179 51.39 -16.02 38.06
N HIS A 180 52.02 -15.49 39.12
CA HIS A 180 51.32 -14.65 40.08
C HIS A 180 50.87 -13.31 39.47
N GLN A 181 51.65 -12.70 38.58
CA GLN A 181 51.23 -11.50 37.85
C GLN A 181 50.00 -11.77 36.98
N PHE A 182 49.98 -12.87 36.24
CA PHE A 182 48.82 -13.27 35.44
C PHE A 182 47.58 -13.51 36.31
N LYS A 183 47.76 -14.19 37.45
CA LYS A 183 46.67 -14.46 38.38
C LYS A 183 46.10 -13.18 39.01
N ILE A 184 46.95 -12.22 39.36
CA ILE A 184 46.54 -10.89 39.84
C ILE A 184 45.77 -10.15 38.75
N GLN A 185 46.25 -10.12 37.50
CA GLN A 185 45.54 -9.48 36.39
C GLN A 185 44.15 -10.11 36.16
N ALA A 186 44.05 -11.43 36.16
CA ALA A 186 42.78 -12.13 36.04
C ALA A 186 41.79 -11.76 37.17
N LEU A 187 42.26 -11.71 38.42
CA LEU A 187 41.43 -11.32 39.57
C LEU A 187 40.99 -9.85 39.51
N VAL A 188 41.83 -8.96 38.99
CA VAL A 188 41.47 -7.53 38.78
C VAL A 188 40.36 -7.40 37.74
N ILE A 189 40.46 -8.12 36.61
CA ILE A 189 39.42 -8.13 35.57
C ILE A 189 38.11 -8.66 36.16
N GLU A 190 38.16 -9.82 36.82
CA GLU A 190 36.97 -10.44 37.43
C GLU A 190 36.32 -9.56 38.50
N ARG A 191 37.13 -8.84 39.29
CA ARG A 191 36.65 -7.84 40.26
C ARG A 191 35.91 -6.71 39.55
N ASN A 192 36.44 -6.18 38.45
CA ASN A 192 35.81 -5.10 37.70
C ASN A 192 34.47 -5.55 37.09
N ASP A 193 34.42 -6.75 36.52
CA ASP A 193 33.19 -7.33 35.98
C ASP A 193 32.13 -7.52 37.07
N THR A 194 32.56 -7.98 38.24
CA THR A 194 31.67 -8.13 39.41
C THR A 194 31.11 -6.79 39.87
N HIS A 195 31.92 -5.72 39.91
CA HIS A 195 31.43 -4.36 40.22
C HIS A 195 30.44 -3.86 39.17
N LYS A 196 30.68 -4.13 37.88
CA LYS A 196 29.75 -3.76 36.81
C LYS A 196 28.40 -4.45 36.99
N MET A 197 28.39 -5.75 37.25
CA MET A 197 27.15 -6.50 37.52
C MET A 197 26.41 -5.98 38.75
N MET A 198 27.12 -5.59 39.81
CA MET A 198 26.50 -4.95 40.98
C MET A 198 25.85 -3.61 40.65
N ASN A 199 26.51 -2.77 39.83
CA ASN A 199 25.91 -1.50 39.39
C ASN A 199 24.64 -1.73 38.53
N GLU A 200 24.64 -2.75 37.67
CA GLU A 200 23.44 -3.11 36.90
C GLU A 200 22.27 -3.54 37.78
N ILE A 201 22.53 -4.26 38.88
CA ILE A 201 21.51 -4.60 39.89
C ILE A 201 20.93 -3.32 40.52
N GLU A 202 21.78 -2.34 40.85
CA GLU A 202 21.32 -1.07 41.43
C GLU A 202 20.44 -0.26 40.46
N ILE A 203 20.78 -0.25 39.17
CA ILE A 203 19.96 0.39 38.13
C ILE A 203 18.59 -0.27 38.07
N ARG A 204 18.53 -1.60 37.96
CA ARG A 204 17.25 -2.35 37.94
C ARG A 204 16.43 -2.13 39.22
N ALA A 205 17.08 -2.00 40.38
CA ALA A 205 16.41 -1.70 41.64
C ALA A 205 15.76 -0.30 41.63
N LYS A 206 16.43 0.72 41.06
CA LYS A 206 15.87 2.07 40.90
C LYS A 206 14.67 2.08 39.96
N GLU A 207 14.74 1.37 38.84
CA GLU A 207 13.62 1.23 37.89
C GLU A 207 12.38 0.60 38.56
N ARG A 208 12.57 -0.47 39.33
CA ARG A 208 11.49 -1.10 40.11
C ARG A 208 10.87 -0.13 41.11
N LEU A 209 11.68 0.70 41.78
CA LEU A 209 11.19 1.69 42.74
C LEU A 209 10.30 2.74 42.06
N ILE A 210 10.69 3.23 40.89
CA ILE A 210 9.87 4.17 40.09
C ILE A 210 8.53 3.52 39.72
N ALA A 211 8.57 2.30 39.18
CA ALA A 211 7.37 1.56 38.82
C ALA A 211 6.45 1.29 40.03
N GLN A 212 7.03 1.02 41.20
CA GLN A 212 6.28 0.85 42.44
C GLN A 212 5.58 2.14 42.88
N VAL A 213 6.28 3.29 42.82
CA VAL A 213 5.69 4.60 43.16
C VAL A 213 4.51 4.91 42.24
N GLU A 214 4.64 4.68 40.94
CA GLU A 214 3.54 4.88 40.00
C GLU A 214 2.33 3.99 40.30
N ARG A 215 2.55 2.72 40.64
CA ARG A 215 1.46 1.80 41.04
C ARG A 215 0.80 2.24 42.33
N ASN A 216 1.56 2.70 43.33
CA ASN A 216 1.01 3.19 44.59
C ASN A 216 0.15 4.45 44.37
N ASN A 217 0.59 5.36 43.51
CA ASN A 217 -0.19 6.54 43.14
C ASN A 217 -1.52 6.15 42.48
N ARG A 218 -1.48 5.18 41.55
CA ARG A 218 -2.70 4.63 40.94
C ARG A 218 -3.60 3.97 41.97
N GLU A 219 -3.07 3.17 42.89
CA GLU A 219 -3.84 2.53 43.96
C GLU A 219 -4.53 3.57 44.86
N GLN A 220 -3.84 4.65 45.23
CA GLN A 220 -4.43 5.74 45.98
C GLN A 220 -5.58 6.41 45.22
N ALA A 221 -5.42 6.63 43.91
CA ALA A 221 -6.50 7.15 43.07
C ALA A 221 -7.71 6.19 43.00
N ARG A 222 -7.49 4.86 43.04
CA ARG A 222 -8.58 3.86 43.04
C ARG A 222 -9.48 3.99 44.25
N ILE A 223 -8.93 4.34 45.42
CA ILE A 223 -9.74 4.55 46.63
C ILE A 223 -10.78 5.64 46.39
N GLY A 224 -10.37 6.78 45.81
CA GLY A 224 -11.27 7.88 45.45
C GLY A 224 -12.28 7.50 44.36
N TYR A 225 -11.82 6.81 43.31
CA TYR A 225 -12.67 6.35 42.21
C TYR A 225 -13.73 5.34 42.67
N ASN A 226 -13.39 4.43 43.59
CA ASN A 226 -14.34 3.42 44.06
C ASN A 226 -15.51 4.03 44.82
N ILE A 227 -15.29 5.15 45.53
CA ILE A 227 -16.30 5.89 46.29
C ILE A 227 -17.12 6.81 45.39
N THR A 228 -16.45 7.61 44.56
CA THR A 228 -17.10 8.73 43.83
C THR A 228 -17.44 8.40 42.38
N LYS A 229 -16.85 7.34 41.81
CA LYS A 229 -16.85 7.03 40.37
C LYS A 229 -16.28 8.15 39.49
N GLN A 230 -15.55 9.08 40.09
CA GLN A 230 -14.87 10.18 39.40
C GLN A 230 -13.35 9.99 39.49
N GLY A 231 -12.61 10.60 38.56
CA GLY A 231 -11.14 10.54 38.57
C GLY A 231 -10.52 9.24 37.99
N LEU A 232 -11.20 8.57 37.06
CA LEU A 232 -10.69 7.33 36.42
C LEU A 232 -9.28 7.51 35.82
N ARG A 233 -9.00 8.67 35.23
CA ARG A 233 -7.72 8.99 34.58
C ARG A 233 -6.52 8.64 35.46
N ASP A 234 -6.59 8.98 36.74
CA ASP A 234 -5.46 8.83 37.67
C ASP A 234 -5.30 7.38 38.15
N THR A 235 -6.27 6.50 37.85
CA THR A 235 -6.19 5.06 38.12
C THR A 235 -5.53 4.27 37.00
N LEU A 236 -5.27 4.91 35.85
CA LEU A 236 -4.75 4.31 34.62
C LEU A 236 -3.34 4.81 34.32
N SER A 237 -2.53 4.00 33.61
CA SER A 237 -1.31 4.52 33.00
C SER A 237 -1.65 5.49 31.87
N HIS A 238 -0.70 6.34 31.50
CA HIS A 238 -0.89 7.30 30.41
C HIS A 238 -1.29 6.60 29.09
N GLU A 239 -0.60 5.52 28.73
CA GLU A 239 -0.90 4.73 27.53
C GLU A 239 -2.32 4.14 27.57
N ARG A 240 -2.75 3.59 28.71
CA ARG A 240 -4.11 3.03 28.86
C ARG A 240 -5.18 4.10 28.79
N TRP A 241 -4.91 5.29 29.35
CA TRP A 241 -5.81 6.43 29.24
C TRP A 241 -5.99 6.88 27.79
N GLU A 242 -4.91 6.99 27.02
CA GLU A 242 -4.98 7.35 25.60
C GLU A 242 -5.72 6.28 24.78
N GLN A 243 -5.45 5.01 25.03
CA GLN A 243 -6.20 3.90 24.39
C GLN A 243 -7.70 3.98 24.70
N LEU A 244 -8.06 4.25 25.95
CA LEU A 244 -9.45 4.41 26.38
C LEU A 244 -10.12 5.59 25.65
N LEU A 245 -9.50 6.76 25.63
CA LEU A 245 -10.04 7.94 24.94
C LEU A 245 -10.24 7.68 23.45
N ASN A 246 -9.26 7.07 22.79
CA ASN A 246 -9.34 6.71 21.37
C ASN A 246 -10.49 5.71 21.12
N ASN A 247 -10.67 4.72 21.98
CA ASN A 247 -11.74 3.75 21.86
C ASN A 247 -13.12 4.38 22.08
N ILE A 248 -13.28 5.24 23.10
CA ILE A 248 -14.53 5.99 23.34
C ILE A 248 -14.85 6.84 22.11
N GLN A 249 -13.88 7.61 21.60
CA GLN A 249 -14.09 8.48 20.45
C GLN A 249 -14.48 7.69 19.19
N ARG A 250 -13.84 6.55 18.93
CA ARG A 250 -14.20 5.67 17.79
C ARG A 250 -15.63 5.16 17.91
N GLN A 251 -16.03 4.68 19.09
CA GLN A 251 -17.38 4.16 19.31
C GLN A 251 -18.43 5.27 19.24
N HIS A 252 -18.15 6.44 19.81
CA HIS A 252 -19.05 7.60 19.71
C HIS A 252 -19.27 8.04 18.27
N LYS A 253 -18.20 8.12 17.46
CA LYS A 253 -18.30 8.42 16.03
C LYS A 253 -19.10 7.35 15.27
N ALA A 254 -18.88 6.07 15.56
CA ALA A 254 -19.65 4.99 14.94
C ALA A 254 -21.15 5.10 15.26
N LEU A 255 -21.51 5.42 16.51
CA LEU A 255 -22.88 5.66 16.92
C LEU A 255 -23.49 6.93 16.28
N GLU A 256 -22.69 7.99 16.10
CA GLU A 256 -23.13 9.20 15.37
C GLU A 256 -23.45 8.91 13.92
N ILE A 257 -22.57 8.18 13.22
CA ILE A 257 -22.79 7.76 11.83
C ILE A 257 -24.03 6.89 11.76
N LYS A 258 -24.16 5.88 12.63
CA LYS A 258 -25.32 4.98 12.64
C LYS A 258 -26.63 5.72 12.92
N CYS A 259 -26.63 6.66 13.86
CA CYS A 259 -27.80 7.49 14.14
C CYS A 259 -28.18 8.36 12.94
N ALA A 260 -27.21 8.95 12.25
CA ALA A 260 -27.45 9.75 11.05
C ALA A 260 -27.99 8.90 9.89
N GLU A 261 -27.48 7.68 9.70
CA GLU A 261 -27.99 6.71 8.73
C GLU A 261 -29.44 6.35 9.02
N LEU A 262 -29.77 6.03 10.27
CA LEU A 262 -31.13 5.70 10.69
C LEU A 262 -32.07 6.88 10.51
N ILE A 263 -31.66 8.11 10.85
CA ILE A 263 -32.46 9.32 10.61
C ILE A 263 -32.75 9.48 9.12
N LYS A 264 -31.74 9.34 8.26
CA LYS A 264 -31.91 9.43 6.80
C LYS A 264 -32.80 8.32 6.25
N GLU A 265 -32.71 7.11 6.78
CA GLU A 265 -33.58 6.00 6.39
C GLU A 265 -35.03 6.27 6.82
N THR A 266 -35.25 6.72 8.05
CA THR A 266 -36.58 7.10 8.55
C THR A 266 -37.19 8.23 7.73
N GLU A 267 -36.38 9.22 7.31
CA GLU A 267 -36.81 10.33 6.46
C GLU A 267 -37.36 9.82 5.12
N LYS A 268 -36.64 8.90 4.46
CA LYS A 268 -37.05 8.31 3.18
C LYS A 268 -38.38 7.57 3.24
N ILE A 269 -38.61 6.81 4.30
CA ILE A 269 -39.84 6.00 4.44
C ILE A 269 -40.98 6.74 5.11
N ASN A 270 -40.71 7.89 5.74
CA ASN A 270 -41.65 8.64 6.56
C ASN A 270 -42.99 8.91 5.85
N TYR A 271 -42.91 9.53 4.67
CA TYR A 271 -44.09 9.92 3.91
C TYR A 271 -44.88 8.70 3.43
N LEU A 272 -44.21 7.68 2.89
CA LEU A 272 -44.87 6.48 2.39
C LEU A 272 -45.59 5.72 3.52
N SER A 273 -44.93 5.54 4.67
CA SER A 273 -45.55 4.91 5.83
C SER A 273 -46.74 5.73 6.36
N PHE A 274 -46.62 7.06 6.42
CA PHE A 274 -47.75 7.94 6.76
C PHE A 274 -48.91 7.76 5.79
N PHE A 275 -48.64 7.81 4.50
CA PHE A 275 -49.63 7.71 3.44
C PHE A 275 -50.38 6.36 3.44
N GLU A 276 -49.66 5.25 3.56
CA GLU A 276 -50.23 3.91 3.63
C GLU A 276 -51.10 3.74 4.88
N ARG A 277 -50.60 4.14 6.05
CA ARG A 277 -51.35 4.04 7.31
C ARG A 277 -52.58 4.93 7.30
N LEU A 278 -52.47 6.15 6.80
CA LEU A 278 -53.62 7.04 6.65
C LEU A 278 -54.67 6.43 5.72
N THR A 279 -54.25 5.80 4.61
CA THR A 279 -55.16 5.09 3.69
C THR A 279 -55.92 3.95 4.37
N HIS A 280 -55.25 3.20 5.25
CA HIS A 280 -55.89 2.13 6.01
C HIS A 280 -56.80 2.62 7.14
N HIS A 281 -56.48 3.76 7.76
CA HIS A 281 -57.19 4.26 8.93
C HIS A 281 -58.22 5.35 8.64
N VAL A 282 -58.33 5.83 7.39
CA VAL A 282 -59.22 6.96 7.03
C VAL A 282 -60.68 6.72 7.41
N ASP A 283 -61.16 5.48 7.35
CA ASP A 283 -62.53 5.08 7.72
C ASP A 283 -62.81 5.08 9.22
N HIS A 284 -61.75 4.98 10.02
CA HIS A 284 -61.83 4.96 11.48
C HIS A 284 -61.60 6.33 12.11
N LEU A 285 -61.31 7.35 11.29
CA LEU A 285 -61.21 8.73 11.77
C LEU A 285 -62.59 9.24 12.14
N LEU A 286 -62.75 9.73 13.37
CA LEU A 286 -63.97 10.38 13.85
C LEU A 286 -64.14 11.74 13.14
N ARG A 287 -64.67 11.73 11.92
CA ARG A 287 -64.81 12.90 11.04
C ARG A 287 -66.15 12.92 10.29
N PRO A 288 -66.60 14.09 9.81
CA PRO A 288 -67.77 14.18 8.92
C PRO A 288 -67.58 13.31 7.67
N LEU A 289 -68.64 12.62 7.25
CA LEU A 289 -68.62 11.72 6.09
C LEU A 289 -68.08 12.41 4.82
N ALA A 290 -68.46 13.67 4.58
CA ALA A 290 -68.00 14.45 3.44
C ALA A 290 -66.48 14.72 3.45
N GLU A 291 -65.85 14.82 4.63
CA GLU A 291 -64.40 14.94 4.74
C GLU A 291 -63.71 13.59 4.49
N VAL A 292 -64.26 12.50 5.03
CA VAL A 292 -63.74 11.14 4.83
C VAL A 292 -63.77 10.76 3.34
N GLU A 293 -64.88 11.04 2.65
CA GLU A 293 -65.00 10.81 1.20
C GLU A 293 -64.01 11.65 0.38
N ALA A 294 -63.83 12.93 0.74
CA ALA A 294 -62.85 13.79 0.10
C ALA A 294 -61.41 13.30 0.34
N LEU A 295 -61.06 12.88 1.55
CA LEU A 295 -59.76 12.30 1.87
C LEU A 295 -59.51 11.00 1.11
N LYS A 296 -60.51 10.12 0.99
CA LYS A 296 -60.42 8.91 0.17
C LYS A 296 -60.15 9.23 -1.30
N GLY A 297 -60.87 10.21 -1.86
CA GLY A 297 -60.63 10.69 -3.22
C GLY A 297 -59.21 11.21 -3.40
N LEU A 298 -58.73 12.00 -2.44
CA LEU A 298 -57.38 12.57 -2.44
C LEU A 298 -56.30 11.49 -2.36
N LEU A 299 -56.42 10.55 -1.42
CA LEU A 299 -55.51 9.43 -1.26
C LEU A 299 -55.50 8.54 -2.51
N LYS A 300 -56.65 8.31 -3.14
CA LYS A 300 -56.70 7.54 -4.40
C LYS A 300 -55.91 8.23 -5.52
N LEU A 301 -56.12 9.52 -5.74
CA LEU A 301 -55.42 10.27 -6.78
C LEU A 301 -53.92 10.38 -6.51
N ILE A 302 -53.52 10.62 -5.26
CA ILE A 302 -52.10 10.69 -4.90
C ILE A 302 -51.43 9.32 -4.99
N LYS A 303 -52.13 8.22 -4.68
CA LYS A 303 -51.61 6.87 -4.93
C LYS A 303 -51.34 6.64 -6.41
N GLN A 304 -52.27 7.04 -7.27
CA GLN A 304 -52.10 6.96 -8.73
C GLN A 304 -50.93 7.83 -9.21
N HIS A 305 -50.83 9.06 -8.70
CA HIS A 305 -49.74 9.97 -9.02
C HIS A 305 -48.37 9.41 -8.61
N LEU A 306 -48.23 8.84 -7.40
CA LEU A 306 -46.97 8.21 -6.95
C LEU A 306 -46.57 7.01 -7.83
N GLN A 307 -47.54 6.22 -8.30
CA GLN A 307 -47.28 5.13 -9.25
C GLN A 307 -46.78 5.67 -10.60
N GLN A 308 -47.42 6.72 -11.11
CA GLN A 308 -47.00 7.39 -12.35
C GLN A 308 -45.61 8.04 -12.21
N GLU A 309 -45.24 8.60 -11.05
CA GLU A 309 -43.88 9.13 -10.84
C GLU A 309 -42.82 8.05 -10.96
N GLN A 310 -43.10 6.86 -10.42
CA GLN A 310 -42.20 5.72 -10.54
C GLN A 310 -42.07 5.27 -11.99
N GLU A 311 -43.17 5.25 -12.76
CA GLU A 311 -43.17 4.95 -14.19
C GLU A 311 -42.35 5.97 -14.99
N VAL A 312 -42.57 7.27 -14.76
CA VAL A 312 -41.78 8.36 -15.38
C VAL A 312 -40.30 8.20 -15.07
N ALA A 313 -39.94 7.90 -13.81
CA ALA A 313 -38.56 7.67 -13.41
C ALA A 313 -37.94 6.45 -14.13
N ASN A 314 -38.69 5.36 -14.27
CA ASN A 314 -38.25 4.16 -14.98
C ASN A 314 -38.06 4.42 -16.49
N ILE A 315 -38.97 5.14 -17.13
CA ILE A 315 -38.88 5.52 -18.55
C ILE A 315 -37.67 6.43 -18.76
N ARG A 316 -37.51 7.47 -17.93
CA ARG A 316 -36.36 8.39 -17.99
C ARG A 316 -35.03 7.65 -17.78
N GLY A 317 -34.97 6.70 -16.84
CA GLY A 317 -33.80 5.85 -16.63
C GLY A 317 -33.48 4.97 -17.85
N SER A 318 -34.51 4.43 -18.50
CA SER A 318 -34.35 3.61 -19.73
C SER A 318 -33.91 4.47 -20.92
N LEU A 319 -34.45 5.68 -21.05
CA LEU A 319 -34.06 6.66 -22.07
C LEU A 319 -32.59 7.06 -21.92
N ASN A 320 -32.15 7.40 -20.70
CA ASN A 320 -30.74 7.73 -20.44
C ASN A 320 -29.79 6.57 -20.79
N LYS A 321 -30.14 5.34 -20.41
CA LYS A 321 -29.35 4.15 -20.80
C LYS A 321 -29.26 4.00 -22.32
N LYS A 322 -30.37 4.24 -23.03
CA LYS A 322 -30.39 4.16 -24.49
C LYS A 322 -29.60 5.28 -25.15
N ASN A 323 -29.65 6.51 -24.63
CA ASN A 323 -28.83 7.62 -25.11
C ASN A 323 -27.33 7.30 -24.99
N ASN A 324 -26.90 6.83 -23.82
CA ASN A 324 -25.49 6.46 -23.61
C ASN A 324 -25.07 5.30 -24.52
N MET A 325 -25.94 4.29 -24.70
CA MET A 325 -25.66 3.16 -25.60
C MET A 325 -25.49 3.60 -27.06
N ILE A 326 -26.34 4.51 -27.54
CA ILE A 326 -26.23 5.08 -28.89
C ILE A 326 -24.93 5.89 -29.02
N GLU A 327 -24.60 6.70 -28.02
CA GLU A 327 -23.34 7.48 -28.00
C GLU A 327 -22.12 6.56 -28.07
N ASP A 328 -22.08 5.49 -27.27
CA ASP A 328 -21.01 4.49 -27.28
C ASP A 328 -20.89 3.77 -28.63
N GLN A 329 -22.03 3.43 -29.24
CA GLN A 329 -22.06 2.81 -30.56
C GLN A 329 -21.57 3.76 -31.66
N CYS A 330 -21.97 5.04 -31.63
CA CYS A 330 -21.48 6.08 -32.55
C CYS A 330 -19.98 6.28 -32.40
N ASN A 331 -19.47 6.36 -31.17
CA ASN A 331 -18.04 6.47 -30.90
C ASN A 331 -17.26 5.25 -31.42
N THR A 332 -17.82 4.05 -31.27
CA THR A 332 -17.25 2.83 -31.84
C THR A 332 -17.25 2.88 -33.36
N LEU A 333 -18.35 3.31 -33.97
CA LEU A 333 -18.49 3.44 -35.43
C LEU A 333 -17.43 4.39 -35.99
N ASP A 334 -17.21 5.54 -35.36
CA ASP A 334 -16.19 6.50 -35.78
C ASP A 334 -14.77 5.94 -35.67
N LYS A 335 -14.47 5.18 -34.61
CA LYS A 335 -13.20 4.47 -34.47
C LYS A 335 -12.99 3.41 -35.55
N LEU A 336 -14.04 2.65 -35.89
CA LEU A 336 -13.98 1.65 -36.97
C LEU A 336 -13.79 2.33 -38.34
N LYS A 337 -14.48 3.45 -38.59
CA LYS A 337 -14.31 4.26 -39.80
C LYS A 337 -12.88 4.82 -39.90
N ALA A 338 -12.33 5.34 -38.80
CA ALA A 338 -10.93 5.79 -38.75
C ALA A 338 -9.94 4.64 -38.98
N ARG A 339 -10.22 3.44 -38.42
CA ARG A 339 -9.40 2.25 -38.62
C ARG A 339 -9.39 1.80 -40.09
N ILE A 340 -10.52 1.87 -40.79
CA ILE A 340 -10.57 1.62 -42.24
C ILE A 340 -9.64 2.60 -42.98
N THR A 341 -9.68 3.89 -42.64
CA THR A 341 -8.82 4.89 -43.28
C THR A 341 -7.34 4.58 -43.05
N SER A 342 -6.94 4.19 -41.84
CA SER A 342 -5.57 3.74 -41.53
C SER A 342 -5.18 2.50 -42.37
N LEU A 343 -6.00 1.45 -42.34
CA LEU A 343 -5.71 0.20 -43.07
C LEU A 343 -5.60 0.43 -44.59
N ARG A 344 -6.40 1.35 -45.14
CA ARG A 344 -6.31 1.76 -46.56
C ARG A 344 -4.99 2.46 -46.89
N GLN A 345 -4.36 3.12 -45.93
CA GLN A 345 -3.04 3.77 -46.11
C GLN A 345 -1.88 2.80 -45.87
N ASP A 346 -2.04 1.86 -44.94
CA ASP A 346 -0.97 0.93 -44.54
C ASP A 346 -0.55 -0.03 -45.67
N ASN A 347 -1.51 -0.57 -46.44
CA ASN A 347 -1.19 -1.52 -47.51
C ASN A 347 -0.38 -0.90 -48.68
N PRO A 348 -0.72 0.29 -49.20
CA PRO A 348 0.13 1.01 -50.14
C PRO A 348 1.54 1.31 -49.61
N ASN A 349 1.65 1.69 -48.33
CA ASN A 349 2.94 1.97 -47.69
C ASN A 349 3.80 0.72 -47.56
N LEU A 350 3.21 -0.41 -47.16
CA LEU A 350 3.92 -1.70 -47.13
C LEU A 350 4.32 -2.16 -48.53
N THR A 351 3.49 -1.88 -49.54
CA THR A 351 3.80 -2.20 -50.94
C THR A 351 5.02 -1.39 -51.42
N SER A 352 5.05 -0.09 -51.17
CA SER A 352 6.18 0.76 -51.57
C SER A 352 7.46 0.39 -50.82
N PHE A 353 7.37 0.07 -49.53
CA PHE A 353 8.50 -0.40 -48.73
C PHE A 353 9.03 -1.75 -49.23
N ASN A 354 8.14 -2.71 -49.56
CA ASN A 354 8.53 -3.97 -50.16
C ASN A 354 9.22 -3.79 -51.52
N GLN A 355 8.78 -2.83 -52.34
CA GLN A 355 9.44 -2.49 -53.61
C GLN A 355 10.85 -1.91 -53.38
N GLN A 356 11.04 -1.10 -52.34
CA GLN A 356 12.36 -0.58 -51.97
C GLN A 356 13.31 -1.70 -51.50
N LEU A 357 12.83 -2.59 -50.63
CA LEU A 357 13.60 -3.76 -50.20
C LEU A 357 13.94 -4.70 -51.37
N ALA A 358 13.01 -4.92 -52.29
CA ALA A 358 13.25 -5.73 -53.48
C ALA A 358 14.34 -5.14 -54.38
N LYS A 359 14.31 -3.82 -54.63
CA LYS A 359 15.38 -3.11 -55.36
C LYS A 359 16.72 -3.21 -54.63
N ARG A 360 16.71 -3.07 -53.30
CA ARG A 360 17.92 -3.21 -52.49
C ARG A 360 18.50 -4.62 -52.58
N ASN A 361 17.66 -5.65 -52.58
CA ASN A 361 18.10 -7.02 -52.78
C ASN A 361 18.68 -7.26 -54.17
N GLU A 362 18.16 -6.61 -55.22
CA GLU A 362 18.75 -6.64 -56.56
C GLU A 362 20.17 -6.05 -56.56
N GLU A 363 20.36 -4.88 -55.93
CA GLU A 363 21.68 -4.26 -55.75
C GLU A 363 22.65 -5.13 -54.94
N LEU A 364 22.18 -5.71 -53.83
CA LEU A 364 22.97 -6.60 -52.98
C LEU A 364 23.35 -7.89 -53.72
N THR A 365 22.47 -8.43 -54.57
CA THR A 365 22.78 -9.61 -55.40
C THR A 365 23.95 -9.31 -56.34
N LEU A 366 23.93 -8.15 -57.02
CA LEU A 366 25.03 -7.71 -57.86
C LEU A 366 26.33 -7.51 -57.05
N SER A 367 26.24 -6.93 -55.85
CA SER A 367 27.39 -6.73 -54.97
C SER A 367 27.95 -8.06 -54.45
N LEU A 368 27.09 -9.00 -54.07
CA LEU A 368 27.46 -10.33 -53.60
C LEU A 368 28.16 -11.13 -54.69
N GLU A 369 27.65 -11.12 -55.92
CA GLU A 369 28.31 -11.77 -57.06
C GLU A 369 29.71 -11.18 -57.30
N GLN A 370 29.83 -9.86 -57.26
CA GLN A 370 31.12 -9.16 -57.40
C GLN A 370 32.09 -9.49 -56.26
N ASN A 371 31.62 -9.42 -55.00
CA ASN A 371 32.42 -9.69 -53.81
C ASN A 371 32.85 -11.16 -53.73
N THR A 372 31.98 -12.09 -54.13
CA THR A 372 32.28 -13.53 -54.19
C THR A 372 33.32 -13.83 -55.27
N LYS A 373 33.21 -13.18 -56.44
CA LYS A 373 34.20 -13.31 -57.52
C LYS A 373 35.58 -12.79 -57.09
N GLU A 374 35.64 -11.62 -56.45
CA GLU A 374 36.90 -11.09 -55.92
C GLU A 374 37.44 -11.97 -54.78
N TYR A 375 36.58 -12.46 -53.88
CA TYR A 375 36.96 -13.43 -52.85
C TYR A 375 37.62 -14.67 -53.46
N GLN A 376 37.01 -15.31 -54.46
CA GLN A 376 37.57 -16.48 -55.13
C GLN A 376 38.91 -16.18 -55.82
N ARG A 377 39.01 -15.00 -56.44
CA ARG A 377 40.24 -14.52 -57.11
C ARG A 377 41.41 -14.39 -56.13
N PHE A 378 41.17 -13.89 -54.92
CA PHE A 378 42.22 -13.77 -53.89
C PHE A 378 42.45 -15.06 -53.11
N LEU A 379 41.41 -15.86 -52.86
CA LEU A 379 41.52 -17.13 -52.14
C LEU A 379 42.42 -18.14 -52.87
N THR A 380 42.26 -18.26 -54.18
CA THR A 380 42.99 -19.22 -55.02
C THR A 380 44.51 -19.12 -54.86
N PRO A 381 45.14 -17.92 -54.94
CA PRO A 381 46.57 -17.77 -54.63
C PRO A 381 46.87 -17.72 -53.12
N THR A 382 45.92 -17.38 -52.24
CA THR A 382 46.17 -17.26 -50.78
C THR A 382 46.70 -18.56 -50.19
N LEU A 383 46.06 -19.70 -50.49
CA LEU A 383 46.44 -21.00 -49.91
C LEU A 383 47.85 -21.47 -50.30
N PRO A 384 48.22 -21.51 -51.61
CA PRO A 384 49.58 -21.86 -51.98
C PRO A 384 50.60 -20.81 -51.52
N LEU A 385 50.26 -19.50 -51.55
CA LEU A 385 51.15 -18.46 -51.04
C LEU A 385 51.39 -18.62 -49.55
N PHE A 386 50.35 -18.91 -48.75
CA PHE A 386 50.50 -19.17 -47.33
C PHE A 386 51.40 -20.38 -47.06
N ALA A 387 51.23 -21.47 -47.81
CA ALA A 387 52.11 -22.64 -47.72
C ALA A 387 53.56 -22.31 -48.09
N VAL A 388 53.78 -21.54 -49.17
CA VAL A 388 55.11 -21.09 -49.59
C VAL A 388 55.73 -20.13 -48.57
N THR A 389 54.96 -19.17 -48.03
CA THR A 389 55.41 -18.25 -46.98
C THR A 389 55.84 -19.03 -45.75
N LEU A 390 55.07 -20.02 -45.28
CA LEU A 390 55.46 -20.87 -44.15
C LEU A 390 56.76 -21.63 -44.47
N LEU A 391 56.88 -22.20 -45.66
CA LEU A 391 58.09 -22.93 -46.08
C LEU A 391 59.34 -22.03 -46.14
N LEU A 392 59.21 -20.75 -46.48
CA LEU A 392 60.32 -19.79 -46.54
C LEU A 392 60.63 -19.11 -45.19
N THR A 393 59.60 -18.77 -44.41
CA THR A 393 59.74 -17.99 -43.16
C THR A 393 60.08 -18.85 -41.95
N ILE A 394 59.55 -20.07 -41.84
CA ILE A 394 59.85 -20.97 -40.70
C ILE A 394 61.36 -21.27 -40.63
N PRO A 395 62.05 -21.66 -41.73
CA PRO A 395 63.49 -21.87 -41.68
C PRO A 395 64.28 -20.59 -41.37
N LEU A 396 63.85 -19.43 -41.91
CA LEU A 396 64.48 -18.15 -41.60
C LEU A 396 64.41 -17.83 -40.09
N ILE A 397 63.24 -17.99 -39.48
CA ILE A 397 63.03 -17.75 -38.04
C ILE A 397 63.90 -18.71 -37.20
N LEU A 398 63.96 -19.98 -37.59
CA LEU A 398 64.80 -20.99 -36.91
C LEU A 398 66.30 -20.67 -37.04
N VAL A 399 66.75 -20.13 -38.17
CA VAL A 399 68.14 -19.69 -38.37
C VAL A 399 68.45 -18.41 -37.56
N ILE A 400 67.58 -17.40 -37.59
CA ILE A 400 67.78 -16.14 -36.83
C ILE A 400 67.82 -16.41 -35.32
N ASN A 401 66.97 -17.31 -34.81
CA ASN A 401 66.94 -17.68 -33.40
C ASN A 401 68.06 -18.65 -33.00
N GLY A 402 68.99 -18.99 -33.90
CA GLY A 402 70.15 -19.83 -33.61
C GLY A 402 69.84 -21.31 -33.38
N VAL A 403 68.63 -21.77 -33.71
CA VAL A 403 68.20 -23.17 -33.57
C VAL A 403 68.84 -24.04 -34.66
N ILE A 404 69.05 -23.48 -35.86
CA ILE A 404 69.72 -24.15 -36.99
C ILE A 404 70.94 -23.33 -37.41
N PRO A 405 72.15 -23.92 -37.55
CA PRO A 405 73.34 -23.17 -37.94
C PRO A 405 73.20 -22.60 -39.36
N ALA A 406 73.54 -21.33 -39.56
CA ALA A 406 73.37 -20.61 -40.83
C ALA A 406 74.14 -21.22 -42.04
N PHE A 407 75.06 -22.15 -41.81
CA PHE A 407 75.95 -22.74 -42.82
C PHE A 407 75.57 -24.16 -43.27
N THR A 408 74.47 -24.75 -42.80
CA THR A 408 74.22 -26.19 -43.00
C THR A 408 73.54 -26.60 -44.30
N THR A 409 73.07 -25.69 -45.17
CA THR A 409 72.56 -26.10 -46.49
C THR A 409 72.57 -24.98 -47.55
N PRO A 410 73.19 -25.17 -48.73
CA PRO A 410 73.16 -24.19 -49.82
C PRO A 410 71.74 -23.88 -50.33
N ILE A 411 70.79 -24.80 -50.11
CA ILE A 411 69.37 -24.62 -50.42
C ILE A 411 68.75 -23.51 -49.56
N LEU A 412 69.13 -23.36 -48.28
CA LEU A 412 68.61 -22.31 -47.37
C LEU A 412 69.14 -20.91 -47.73
N LEU A 413 70.39 -20.82 -48.19
CA LEU A 413 70.95 -19.56 -48.69
C LEU A 413 70.31 -19.15 -50.01
N PHE A 414 70.02 -20.12 -50.89
CA PHE A 414 69.34 -19.87 -52.16
C PHE A 414 67.89 -19.41 -51.95
N THR A 415 67.16 -19.98 -50.98
CA THR A 415 65.80 -19.54 -50.65
C THR A 415 65.75 -18.17 -49.97
N LEU A 416 66.78 -17.77 -49.24
CA LEU A 416 66.91 -16.39 -48.71
C LEU A 416 67.17 -15.35 -49.80
N PHE A 417 67.93 -15.69 -50.84
CA PHE A 417 68.35 -14.77 -51.91
C PHE A 417 67.38 -14.72 -53.10
N ALA A 418 66.71 -15.82 -53.44
CA ALA A 418 65.83 -15.91 -54.62
C ALA A 418 64.46 -15.21 -54.40
N SER A 419 63.99 -15.11 -53.17
CA SER A 419 62.84 -14.28 -52.79
C SER A 419 62.95 -13.91 -51.32
N PRO A 420 63.09 -12.62 -50.96
CA PRO A 420 63.18 -12.21 -49.57
C PRO A 420 61.94 -12.70 -48.78
N PRO A 421 62.10 -13.51 -47.72
CA PRO A 421 60.95 -14.07 -46.98
C PRO A 421 60.00 -13.01 -46.43
N ALA A 422 60.53 -11.82 -46.07
CA ALA A 422 59.72 -10.67 -45.67
C ALA A 422 58.75 -10.18 -46.76
N LEU A 423 59.14 -10.21 -48.03
CA LEU A 423 58.26 -9.86 -49.15
C LEU A 423 57.17 -10.92 -49.33
N SER A 424 57.50 -12.20 -49.20
CA SER A 424 56.51 -13.29 -49.27
C SER A 424 55.49 -13.23 -48.13
N LEU A 425 55.91 -12.82 -46.93
CA LEU A 425 55.01 -12.63 -45.79
C LEU A 425 54.09 -11.43 -46.02
N LEU A 426 54.65 -10.31 -46.48
CA LEU A 426 53.88 -9.10 -46.77
C LEU A 426 52.82 -9.35 -47.86
N THR A 427 53.17 -10.03 -48.96
CA THR A 427 52.22 -10.33 -50.03
C THR A 427 51.11 -11.28 -49.57
N THR A 428 51.46 -12.31 -48.81
CA THR A 428 50.47 -13.24 -48.22
C THR A 428 49.56 -12.53 -47.22
N LEU A 429 50.08 -11.59 -46.42
CA LEU A 429 49.28 -10.81 -45.48
C LEU A 429 48.31 -9.88 -46.24
N ILE A 430 48.76 -9.18 -47.27
CA ILE A 430 47.91 -8.31 -48.10
C ILE A 430 46.80 -9.13 -48.77
N ILE A 431 47.15 -10.23 -49.42
CA ILE A 431 46.18 -11.10 -50.11
C ILE A 431 45.24 -11.76 -49.08
N GLY A 432 45.75 -12.17 -47.91
CA GLY A 432 44.94 -12.72 -46.83
C GLY A 432 43.93 -11.73 -46.26
N ILE A 433 44.32 -10.46 -46.05
CA ILE A 433 43.40 -9.39 -45.64
C ILE A 433 42.34 -9.16 -46.73
N LEU A 434 42.73 -9.10 -48.01
CA LEU A 434 41.77 -8.94 -49.11
C LEU A 434 40.78 -10.10 -49.16
N THR A 435 41.25 -11.35 -49.03
CA THR A 435 40.38 -12.53 -48.94
C THR A 435 39.40 -12.42 -47.77
N ALA A 436 39.86 -12.03 -46.58
CA ALA A 436 38.99 -11.86 -45.41
C ALA A 436 37.96 -10.73 -45.58
N VAL A 437 38.36 -9.60 -46.16
CA VAL A 437 37.47 -8.45 -46.40
C VAL A 437 36.38 -8.81 -47.40
N TYR A 438 36.71 -9.44 -48.53
CA TYR A 438 35.71 -9.83 -49.52
C TYR A 438 34.82 -10.98 -49.05
N ALA A 439 35.32 -11.90 -48.22
CA ALA A 439 34.50 -12.90 -47.54
C ALA A 439 33.49 -12.25 -46.58
N TYR A 440 33.94 -11.30 -45.77
CA TYR A 440 33.07 -10.55 -44.85
C TYR A 440 32.00 -9.76 -45.62
N LYS A 441 32.38 -9.05 -46.70
CA LYS A 441 31.43 -8.32 -47.53
C LYS A 441 30.38 -9.24 -48.15
N ALA A 442 30.78 -10.35 -48.78
CA ALA A 442 29.84 -11.31 -49.36
C ALA A 442 28.89 -11.90 -48.30
N HIS A 443 29.40 -12.21 -47.10
CA HIS A 443 28.56 -12.70 -46.00
C HIS A 443 27.61 -11.61 -45.46
N SER A 444 28.07 -10.37 -45.34
CA SER A 444 27.26 -9.22 -44.93
C SER A 444 26.14 -8.96 -45.93
N ASP A 445 26.44 -8.98 -47.23
CA ASP A 445 25.44 -8.80 -48.29
C ASP A 445 24.37 -9.90 -48.23
N GLN A 446 24.78 -11.16 -48.04
CA GLN A 446 23.86 -12.30 -47.90
C GLN A 446 22.96 -12.15 -46.65
N ALA A 447 23.55 -11.77 -45.51
CA ALA A 447 22.79 -11.58 -44.28
C ALA A 447 21.78 -10.41 -44.39
N GLU A 448 22.16 -9.32 -45.06
CA GLU A 448 21.26 -8.19 -45.34
C GLU A 448 20.13 -8.61 -46.28
N MET A 449 20.41 -9.40 -47.32
CA MET A 449 19.39 -9.96 -48.22
C MET A 449 18.40 -10.88 -47.50
N ASP A 450 18.88 -11.78 -46.63
CA ASP A 450 18.02 -12.68 -45.85
C ASP A 450 17.11 -11.89 -44.91
N SER A 451 17.64 -10.85 -44.24
CA SER A 451 16.88 -9.94 -43.40
C SER A 451 15.80 -9.16 -44.20
N ASN A 452 16.15 -8.66 -45.38
CA ASN A 452 15.23 -7.96 -46.27
C ASN A 452 14.12 -8.89 -46.77
N ASN A 453 14.46 -10.14 -47.15
CA ASN A 453 13.49 -11.14 -47.59
C ASN A 453 12.50 -11.49 -46.48
N LEU A 454 12.99 -11.71 -45.26
CA LEU A 454 12.14 -11.94 -44.09
C LEU A 454 11.21 -10.75 -43.82
N SER A 455 11.72 -9.52 -43.98
CA SER A 455 10.92 -8.30 -43.83
C SER A 455 9.82 -8.21 -44.90
N ILE A 456 10.13 -8.53 -46.16
CA ILE A 456 9.13 -8.59 -47.25
C ILE A 456 8.05 -9.63 -46.95
N GLU A 457 8.41 -10.82 -46.47
CA GLU A 457 7.47 -11.88 -46.13
C GLU A 457 6.54 -11.45 -44.97
N ASN A 458 7.10 -10.88 -43.91
CA ASN A 458 6.33 -10.35 -42.79
C ASN A 458 5.37 -9.25 -43.24
N ASN A 459 5.81 -8.34 -44.11
CA ASN A 459 4.97 -7.29 -44.66
C ASN A 459 3.84 -7.85 -45.54
N LYS A 460 4.11 -8.88 -46.37
CA LYS A 460 3.06 -9.56 -47.16
C LYS A 460 2.01 -10.21 -46.27
N ASN A 461 2.44 -10.89 -45.20
CA ASN A 461 1.54 -11.48 -44.21
C ASN A 461 0.70 -10.40 -43.52
N GLN A 462 1.29 -9.26 -43.17
CA GLN A 462 0.57 -8.13 -42.59
C GLN A 462 -0.44 -7.52 -43.58
N MET A 463 -0.08 -7.35 -44.85
CA MET A 463 -1.00 -6.86 -45.88
C MET A 463 -2.21 -7.78 -46.08
N SER A 464 -1.99 -9.10 -46.05
CA SER A 464 -3.07 -10.09 -46.15
C SER A 464 -4.05 -9.94 -44.98
N LYS A 465 -3.54 -9.87 -43.74
CA LYS A 465 -4.35 -9.61 -42.54
C LYS A 465 -5.11 -8.29 -42.63
N ASN A 466 -4.42 -7.20 -42.98
CA ASN A 466 -5.04 -5.88 -43.15
C ASN A 466 -6.18 -5.90 -44.19
N THR A 467 -6.02 -6.69 -45.27
CA THR A 467 -7.05 -6.82 -46.32
C THR A 467 -8.27 -7.59 -45.81
N GLN A 468 -8.05 -8.68 -45.08
CA GLN A 468 -9.13 -9.44 -44.45
C GLN A 468 -9.88 -8.58 -43.43
N ASP A 469 -9.16 -7.87 -42.56
CA ASP A 469 -9.73 -6.96 -41.58
C ASP A 469 -10.56 -5.86 -42.26
N LEU A 470 -10.03 -5.26 -43.33
CA LEU A 470 -10.74 -4.23 -44.09
C LEU A 470 -12.05 -4.77 -44.68
N LEU A 471 -12.04 -6.00 -45.22
CA LEU A 471 -13.23 -6.64 -45.76
C LEU A 471 -14.26 -6.90 -44.66
N THR A 472 -13.87 -7.51 -43.54
CA THR A 472 -14.76 -7.79 -42.40
C THR A 472 -15.35 -6.53 -41.79
N LEU A 473 -14.56 -5.45 -41.70
CA LEU A 473 -15.03 -4.16 -41.21
C LEU A 473 -16.06 -3.53 -42.15
N GLN A 474 -15.85 -3.60 -43.46
CA GLN A 474 -16.73 -2.97 -44.46
C GLN A 474 -18.01 -3.74 -44.74
N THR A 475 -17.96 -5.08 -44.74
CA THR A 475 -19.09 -5.89 -45.22
C THR A 475 -20.04 -6.34 -44.12
N SER A 476 -19.57 -6.43 -42.87
CA SER A 476 -20.39 -6.89 -41.74
C SER A 476 -20.33 -5.93 -40.58
N THR A 477 -19.14 -5.71 -39.99
CA THR A 477 -19.04 -5.04 -38.66
C THR A 477 -19.66 -3.63 -38.65
N ILE A 478 -19.33 -2.78 -39.63
CA ILE A 478 -19.87 -1.42 -39.70
C ILE A 478 -21.38 -1.42 -40.06
N PRO A 479 -21.83 -2.11 -41.13
CA PRO A 479 -23.25 -2.19 -41.45
C PRO A 479 -24.12 -2.73 -40.30
N ASP A 480 -23.66 -3.77 -39.61
CA ASP A 480 -24.37 -4.37 -38.48
C ASP A 480 -24.51 -3.35 -37.33
N LEU A 481 -23.45 -2.60 -37.04
CA LEU A 481 -23.46 -1.54 -36.03
C LEU A 481 -24.37 -0.36 -36.44
N GLU A 482 -24.38 0.04 -37.71
CA GLU A 482 -25.26 1.09 -38.22
C GLU A 482 -26.75 0.69 -38.13
N ILE A 483 -27.07 -0.58 -38.42
CA ILE A 483 -28.43 -1.12 -38.23
C ILE A 483 -28.80 -1.11 -36.74
N GLN A 484 -27.88 -1.49 -35.86
CA GLN A 484 -28.11 -1.49 -34.42
C GLN A 484 -28.38 -0.08 -33.88
N ILE A 485 -27.56 0.91 -34.27
CA ILE A 485 -27.76 2.32 -33.92
C ILE A 485 -29.16 2.78 -34.34
N LYS A 486 -29.54 2.53 -35.60
CA LYS A 486 -30.86 2.94 -36.12
C LYS A 486 -32.02 2.30 -35.34
N ASN A 487 -31.91 1.03 -34.97
CA ASN A 487 -32.91 0.35 -34.15
C ASN A 487 -32.99 0.96 -32.74
N ASP A 488 -31.85 1.26 -32.13
CA ASP A 488 -31.79 1.89 -30.82
C ASP A 488 -32.34 3.33 -30.85
N GLU A 489 -32.13 4.09 -31.93
CA GLU A 489 -32.73 5.41 -32.14
C GLU A 489 -34.26 5.38 -32.24
N LEU A 490 -34.83 4.36 -32.90
CA LEU A 490 -36.28 4.16 -32.95
C LEU A 490 -36.85 3.88 -31.55
N ILE A 491 -36.16 3.09 -30.74
CA ILE A 491 -36.55 2.82 -29.35
C ILE A 491 -36.44 4.10 -28.51
N ARG A 492 -35.38 4.89 -28.67
CA ARG A 492 -35.22 6.21 -28.02
C ARG A 492 -36.41 7.12 -28.35
N GLY A 493 -36.82 7.19 -29.62
CA GLY A 493 -37.97 7.97 -30.05
C GLY A 493 -39.26 7.56 -29.35
N ARG A 494 -39.55 6.25 -29.30
CA ARG A 494 -40.73 5.72 -28.59
C ARG A 494 -40.70 6.03 -27.09
N LEU A 495 -39.56 5.84 -26.43
CA LEU A 495 -39.40 6.16 -25.00
C LEU A 495 -39.59 7.65 -24.73
N SER A 496 -39.15 8.53 -25.64
CA SER A 496 -39.36 9.97 -25.53
C SER A 496 -40.84 10.36 -25.62
N GLU A 497 -41.59 9.76 -26.56
CA GLU A 497 -43.04 9.99 -26.67
C GLU A 497 -43.80 9.47 -25.45
N GLU A 498 -43.43 8.28 -24.96
CA GLU A 498 -44.01 7.67 -23.77
C GLU A 498 -43.75 8.52 -22.52
N LEU A 499 -42.53 9.06 -22.38
CA LEU A 499 -42.17 9.98 -21.30
C LEU A 499 -43.06 11.22 -21.32
N GLN A 500 -43.24 11.86 -22.47
CA GLN A 500 -44.06 13.06 -22.60
C GLN A 500 -45.53 12.80 -22.22
N LYS A 501 -46.09 11.67 -22.69
CA LYS A 501 -47.47 11.26 -22.35
C LYS A 501 -47.62 11.00 -20.85
N SER A 502 -46.67 10.28 -20.25
CA SER A 502 -46.70 9.95 -18.83
C SER A 502 -46.52 11.20 -17.95
N GLU A 503 -45.63 12.14 -18.32
CA GLU A 503 -45.47 13.42 -17.63
C GLU A 503 -46.72 14.30 -17.68
N LEU A 504 -47.46 14.29 -18.80
CA LEU A 504 -48.74 15.00 -18.93
C LEU A 504 -49.82 14.39 -18.02
N LEU A 505 -49.95 13.06 -18.03
CA LEU A 505 -50.90 12.35 -17.16
C LEU A 505 -50.58 12.58 -15.67
N LEU A 506 -49.30 12.60 -15.33
CA LEU A 506 -48.80 12.86 -13.98
C LEU A 506 -49.25 14.23 -13.47
N ARG A 507 -49.10 15.28 -14.30
CA ARG A 507 -49.54 16.65 -13.99
C ARG A 507 -51.05 16.74 -13.79
N GLN A 508 -51.82 16.18 -14.71
CA GLN A 508 -53.28 16.18 -14.64
C GLN A 508 -53.80 15.50 -13.37
N THR A 509 -53.22 14.34 -13.01
CA THR A 509 -53.62 13.60 -11.80
C THR A 509 -53.33 14.40 -10.53
N PHE A 510 -52.22 15.15 -10.50
CA PHE A 510 -51.88 16.01 -9.36
C PHE A 510 -52.80 17.24 -9.26
N GLU A 511 -53.12 17.89 -10.38
CA GLU A 511 -54.06 19.01 -10.43
C GLU A 511 -55.46 18.59 -9.95
N GLN A 512 -55.93 17.41 -10.36
CA GLN A 512 -57.18 16.83 -9.86
C GLN A 512 -57.13 16.62 -8.34
N ALA A 513 -56.02 16.11 -7.80
CA ALA A 513 -55.83 15.93 -6.36
C ALA A 513 -55.88 17.26 -5.60
N GLN A 514 -55.26 18.32 -6.12
CA GLN A 514 -55.33 19.65 -5.55
C GLN A 514 -56.75 20.23 -5.54
N GLY A 515 -57.56 19.89 -6.55
CA GLY A 515 -58.94 20.36 -6.68
C GLY A 515 -59.93 19.81 -5.67
N ILE A 516 -59.61 18.70 -4.98
CA ILE A 516 -60.55 18.04 -4.05
C ILE A 516 -60.89 18.93 -2.84
N LYS A 517 -62.18 19.11 -2.56
CA LYS A 517 -62.72 19.80 -1.38
C LYS A 517 -63.89 18.99 -0.79
N PRO A 518 -64.13 19.03 0.53
CA PRO A 518 -65.28 18.39 1.14
C PRO A 518 -66.56 18.98 0.57
N ARG A 519 -67.51 18.11 0.22
CA ARG A 519 -68.80 18.56 -0.33
C ARG A 519 -69.59 19.25 0.77
N GLN A 520 -69.77 20.56 0.67
CA GLN A 520 -70.67 21.28 1.57
C GLN A 520 -72.09 20.78 1.27
N LEU A 521 -72.76 20.16 2.25
CA LEU A 521 -74.20 19.95 2.18
C LEU A 521 -74.86 21.33 2.15
N ARG A 522 -75.24 21.78 0.95
CA ARG A 522 -76.24 22.86 0.82
C ARG A 522 -77.50 22.34 1.49
N SER A 523 -77.91 22.97 2.58
CA SER A 523 -79.22 22.87 3.20
C SER A 523 -80.31 23.45 2.27
N SER A 524 -80.48 22.85 1.09
CA SER A 524 -81.42 23.30 0.04
C SER A 524 -82.68 22.42 -0.01
N PHE A 525 -83.08 21.83 1.11
CA PHE A 525 -84.25 20.93 1.15
C PHE A 525 -85.47 21.49 1.90
N LEU A 526 -85.44 22.75 2.34
CA LEU A 526 -86.59 23.43 2.93
C LEU A 526 -86.69 24.86 2.40
N ASP A 527 -87.16 25.00 1.16
CA ASP A 527 -87.92 26.18 0.73
C ASP A 527 -88.74 25.78 -0.50
N LYS A 528 -89.88 25.14 -0.22
CA LYS A 528 -91.02 25.10 -1.13
C LYS A 528 -91.94 26.23 -0.68
N ASP A 529 -91.99 27.29 -1.48
CA ASP A 529 -93.21 27.97 -1.94
C ASP A 529 -92.87 29.40 -2.38
N ASN A 530 -92.71 29.60 -3.69
CA ASN A 530 -93.65 30.47 -4.39
C ASN A 530 -93.55 30.36 -5.91
N LYS A 531 -94.73 30.43 -6.51
CA LYS A 531 -95.07 30.24 -7.91
C LYS A 531 -94.63 31.43 -8.79
N THR A 532 -94.00 31.09 -9.94
CA THR A 532 -94.22 31.53 -11.36
C THR A 532 -94.72 32.95 -11.71
N PRO A 533 -94.54 33.51 -12.94
CA PRO A 533 -94.00 32.90 -14.18
C PRO A 533 -93.12 33.77 -15.13
N LEU A 534 -92.55 33.06 -16.13
CA LEU A 534 -92.12 33.43 -17.51
C LEU A 534 -91.78 34.90 -17.88
N SER A 535 -90.61 35.07 -18.53
CA SER A 535 -90.50 35.88 -19.77
C SER A 535 -89.33 35.41 -20.66
N GLU A 536 -89.56 35.52 -21.97
CA GLU A 536 -88.78 35.09 -23.14
C GLU A 536 -87.63 36.04 -23.54
N LYS A 537 -86.73 35.51 -24.40
CA LYS A 537 -85.82 36.20 -25.36
C LYS A 537 -84.61 36.94 -24.73
N THR A 538 -83.39 36.99 -25.30
CA THR A 538 -82.92 36.92 -26.70
C THR A 538 -81.39 36.74 -26.74
N ASN A 539 -80.89 36.32 -27.91
CA ASN A 539 -79.48 36.23 -28.37
C ASN A 539 -78.58 37.46 -28.12
N SER A 540 -77.27 37.21 -27.96
CA SER A 540 -76.11 37.86 -28.62
C SER A 540 -74.83 37.24 -28.01
N LEU A 541 -74.06 36.36 -28.67
CA LEU A 541 -73.12 36.60 -29.76
C LEU A 541 -72.35 37.93 -29.63
N SER A 542 -71.12 37.86 -29.12
CA SER A 542 -70.05 38.81 -29.38
C SER A 542 -68.74 38.02 -29.47
N LEU A 543 -68.34 37.73 -30.70
CA LEU A 543 -66.93 37.66 -31.09
C LEU A 543 -66.36 39.06 -30.91
N ASP A 544 -65.17 39.15 -30.31
CA ASP A 544 -64.19 40.16 -30.69
C ASP A 544 -62.82 39.47 -30.66
N ASP A 545 -62.31 39.27 -31.87
CA ASP A 545 -60.91 39.04 -32.18
C ASP A 545 -60.14 40.34 -31.90
N GLU A 546 -58.99 40.24 -31.22
CA GLU A 546 -57.86 41.11 -31.58
C GLU A 546 -56.57 40.29 -31.56
N ASP A 547 -56.03 40.16 -32.77
CA ASP A 547 -54.67 39.79 -33.12
C ASP A 547 -53.63 40.69 -32.42
N VAL A 548 -52.60 40.09 -31.84
CA VAL A 548 -51.25 40.68 -31.84
C VAL A 548 -50.23 39.61 -32.24
N LEU A 549 -49.71 39.82 -33.44
CA LEU A 549 -48.52 39.27 -34.10
C LEU A 549 -47.32 39.13 -33.13
N GLU A 550 -46.69 37.96 -33.05
CA GLU A 550 -45.56 37.53 -33.89
C GLU A 550 -44.24 38.23 -33.52
N GLU A 551 -43.36 37.54 -32.77
CA GLU A 551 -41.91 37.71 -32.94
C GLU A 551 -41.17 36.38 -32.68
N VAL A 552 -40.53 35.91 -33.75
CA VAL A 552 -39.64 34.76 -33.85
C VAL A 552 -38.20 35.28 -33.84
N CYS A 553 -37.32 34.68 -33.04
CA CYS A 553 -35.91 34.31 -33.34
C CYS A 553 -35.23 33.90 -32.02
N ALA A 554 -34.78 32.66 -31.82
CA ALA A 554 -33.61 31.98 -32.42
C ALA A 554 -32.25 32.53 -31.94
N ALA A 555 -31.39 31.56 -31.56
CA ALA A 555 -29.95 31.64 -31.22
C ALA A 555 -29.62 32.22 -29.82
N THR A 556 -28.79 31.59 -28.99
CA THR A 556 -27.39 31.30 -29.33
C THR A 556 -26.77 30.28 -28.37
N ILE A 557 -26.12 29.29 -28.98
CA ILE A 557 -25.06 28.42 -28.44
C ILE A 557 -23.81 29.27 -28.23
N LEU A 558 -23.15 29.20 -27.07
CA LEU A 558 -21.68 29.18 -26.88
C LEU A 558 -21.31 29.38 -25.39
N ASN A 559 -20.96 28.29 -24.71
CA ASN A 559 -19.59 27.98 -24.27
C ASN A 559 -19.52 26.56 -23.72
#